data_AF-A0A2K3J535-F1
#
_entry.id   AF-A0A2K3J535-F1
#
_cell.length_a   1.000
_cell.length_b   1.000
_cell.length_c   1.000
_cell.angle_alpha   90.00
_cell.angle_beta   90.00
_cell.angle_gamma   90.00
#
_symmetry.space_group_name_H-M   'P 1'
#
loop_
_entity.id
_entity.type
_entity.pdbx_description
1 polymer ?
#
loop_
_entity_poly.entity_id
_entity_poly.type
_entity_poly.pdbx_seq_one_letter_code
_entity_poly.pdbx_strand_id
1 'polypeptide(L)'
;GILLNGDIIDCYKSSSFLKDPRKRNMPEEFDMLRNFIDRLNYEFNCPIYYKLGNHEERIENLVMKQVPELVHFITFENCLADNGKFNFEDYKLTIIRNKRIAKFTDKLSILHGHEYRTGMFNPVGVARWLFTKARENAACGHAHKKDSFAARSLNNKIIETHSIGCLCQLHPEYMPLNDWQAGFAYVKRTEHGYKFANMLIIDGEVM
;
A
#
# COMPACT_ATOMS: atom_id res chain seq x y z
N GLY A 1 -4.98 -7.06 13.45
CA GLY A 1 -4.14 -7.35 12.27
C GLY A 1 -3.73 -6.04 11.63
N ILE A 2 -2.57 -6.00 11.03
CA ILE A 2 -2.03 -4.83 10.32
C ILE A 2 -2.14 -5.11 8.82
N LEU A 3 -2.63 -4.14 8.05
CA LEU A 3 -2.57 -4.18 6.59
C LEU A 3 -1.53 -3.18 6.11
N LEU A 4 -0.44 -3.69 5.56
CA LEU A 4 0.53 -2.92 4.81
C LEU A 4 0.05 -2.84 3.36
N ASN A 5 -0.53 -1.70 3.00
CA ASN A 5 -1.32 -1.56 1.77
C ASN A 5 -0.48 -1.09 0.55
N GLY A 6 0.64 -1.77 0.29
CA GLY A 6 1.52 -1.53 -0.86
C GLY A 6 2.48 -0.35 -0.72
N ASP A 7 3.52 -0.36 -1.55
CA ASP A 7 4.59 0.64 -1.61
C ASP A 7 5.28 0.87 -0.24
N ILE A 8 5.54 -0.21 0.50
CA ILE A 8 6.28 -0.15 1.78
C ILE A 8 7.78 -0.02 1.53
N ILE A 9 8.27 -0.67 0.48
CA ILE A 9 9.62 -0.45 -0.06
C ILE A 9 9.53 0.30 -1.38
N ASP A 10 10.54 1.10 -1.69
CA ASP A 10 10.51 1.94 -2.89
C ASP A 10 10.87 1.15 -4.15
N CYS A 11 11.73 0.13 -3.99
CA CYS A 11 12.41 -0.56 -5.06
C CYS A 11 13.13 0.47 -5.96
N TYR A 12 13.93 1.35 -5.34
CA TYR A 12 14.46 2.56 -5.97
C TYR A 12 15.21 2.26 -7.27
N LYS A 13 16.07 1.24 -7.25
CA LYS A 13 16.90 0.85 -8.39
C LYS A 13 16.10 0.27 -9.56
N SER A 14 14.91 -0.29 -9.31
CA SER A 14 14.02 -0.82 -10.36
C SER A 14 12.98 0.22 -10.84
N SER A 15 12.98 1.43 -10.28
CA SER A 15 12.13 2.53 -10.74
C SER A 15 12.54 3.04 -12.14
N SER A 16 11.68 3.84 -12.76
CA SER A 16 11.97 4.51 -14.04
C SER A 16 12.72 5.83 -13.87
N PHE A 17 12.88 6.33 -12.65
CA PHE A 17 13.52 7.62 -12.36
C PHE A 17 15.06 7.53 -12.46
N LEU A 18 15.71 8.70 -12.47
CA LEU A 18 17.17 8.79 -12.42
C LEU A 18 17.68 8.15 -11.11
N LYS A 19 18.63 7.22 -11.24
CA LYS A 19 19.19 6.48 -10.11
C LYS A 19 20.52 7.07 -9.69
N ASP A 20 20.59 7.54 -8.45
CA ASP A 20 21.85 7.83 -7.78
C ASP A 20 22.50 6.51 -7.34
N PRO A 21 23.71 6.16 -7.81
CA PRO A 21 24.40 4.94 -7.41
C PRO A 21 24.67 4.89 -5.90
N ARG A 22 24.77 6.05 -5.23
CA ARG A 22 25.03 6.17 -3.79
C ARG A 22 23.82 5.86 -2.92
N LYS A 23 22.60 5.92 -3.48
CA LYS A 23 21.38 5.55 -2.76
C LYS A 23 21.24 4.03 -2.69
N ARG A 24 20.51 3.59 -1.65
CA ARG A 24 20.29 2.18 -1.25
C ARG A 24 20.01 1.23 -2.40
N ASN A 25 20.54 0.01 -2.28
CA ASN A 25 20.32 -1.07 -3.25
C ASN A 25 19.16 -2.00 -2.80
N MET A 26 18.76 -2.90 -3.69
CA MET A 26 17.64 -3.83 -3.43
C MET A 26 17.86 -4.74 -2.21
N PRO A 27 19.03 -5.39 -2.02
CA PRO A 27 19.30 -6.16 -0.80
C PRO A 27 19.09 -5.38 0.50
N GLU A 28 19.64 -4.16 0.58
CA GLU A 28 19.49 -3.29 1.75
C GLU A 28 18.02 -2.93 2.02
N GLU A 29 17.21 -2.66 0.99
CA GLU A 29 15.78 -2.41 1.15
C GLU A 29 15.05 -3.64 1.74
N PHE A 30 15.41 -4.86 1.35
CA PHE A 30 14.83 -6.08 1.91
C PHE A 30 15.30 -6.36 3.35
N ASP A 31 16.55 -6.05 3.69
CA ASP A 31 17.03 -6.12 5.08
C ASP A 31 16.26 -5.15 5.98
N MET A 32 16.06 -3.92 5.52
CA MET A 32 15.23 -2.93 6.22
C MET A 32 13.79 -3.41 6.36
N LEU A 33 13.21 -4.01 5.31
CA LEU A 33 11.86 -4.52 5.34
C LEU A 33 11.70 -5.67 6.35
N ARG A 34 12.65 -6.61 6.40
CA ARG A 34 12.64 -7.69 7.39
C ARG A 34 12.67 -7.14 8.81
N ASN A 35 13.57 -6.19 9.09
CA ASN A 35 13.66 -5.53 10.40
C ASN A 35 12.37 -4.76 10.75
N PHE A 36 11.74 -4.13 9.75
CA PHE A 36 10.48 -3.44 9.94
C PHE A 36 9.33 -4.41 10.29
N ILE A 37 9.20 -5.52 9.57
CA ILE A 37 8.19 -6.54 9.85
C ILE A 37 8.43 -7.17 11.22
N ASP A 38 9.68 -7.47 11.57
CA ASP A 38 10.06 -7.98 12.90
C ASP A 38 9.61 -7.00 14.00
N ARG A 39 9.90 -5.71 13.84
CA ARG A 39 9.45 -4.70 14.80
C ARG A 39 7.94 -4.61 14.90
N LEU A 40 7.21 -4.64 13.78
CA LEU A 40 5.74 -4.65 13.81
C LEU A 40 5.18 -5.89 14.51
N ASN A 41 5.76 -7.06 14.24
CA ASN A 41 5.36 -8.31 14.88
C ASN A 41 5.64 -8.29 16.38
N TYR A 42 6.79 -7.77 16.80
CA TYR A 42 7.15 -7.61 18.21
C TYR A 42 6.18 -6.67 18.95
N GLU A 43 5.92 -5.48 18.38
CA GLU A 43 5.10 -4.45 19.03
C GLU A 43 3.61 -4.81 19.10
N PHE A 44 3.07 -5.38 18.03
CA PHE A 44 1.62 -5.60 17.90
C PHE A 44 1.19 -7.05 18.04
N ASN A 45 2.12 -8.01 17.86
CA ASN A 45 1.91 -9.45 17.97
C ASN A 45 0.61 -9.95 17.32
N CYS A 46 0.32 -9.47 16.11
CA CYS A 46 -0.91 -9.77 15.39
C CYS A 46 -0.65 -10.10 13.92
N PRO A 47 -1.60 -10.74 13.21
CA PRO A 47 -1.44 -11.05 11.80
C PRO A 47 -1.12 -9.82 10.95
N ILE A 48 -0.14 -9.94 10.06
CA ILE A 48 0.28 -8.89 9.13
C ILE A 48 -0.12 -9.32 7.72
N TYR A 49 -0.88 -8.47 7.04
CA TYR A 49 -1.23 -8.64 5.64
C TYR A 49 -0.42 -7.65 4.83
N TYR A 50 0.47 -8.14 3.97
CA TYR A 50 1.27 -7.30 3.09
C TYR A 50 0.71 -7.38 1.68
N LYS A 51 0.02 -6.33 1.25
CA LYS A 51 -0.46 -6.21 -0.11
C LYS A 51 0.60 -5.54 -0.98
N LEU A 52 0.92 -6.13 -2.12
CA LEU A 52 1.90 -5.54 -3.05
C LEU A 52 1.30 -4.31 -3.74
N GLY A 53 2.05 -3.21 -3.75
CA GLY A 53 1.80 -2.01 -4.53
C GLY A 53 2.51 -2.05 -5.88
N ASN A 54 2.51 -0.93 -6.59
CA ASN A 54 3.22 -0.87 -7.87
C ASN A 54 4.74 -0.84 -7.70
N HIS A 55 5.27 -0.44 -6.55
CA HIS A 55 6.71 -0.42 -6.29
C HIS A 55 7.25 -1.85 -6.18
N GLU A 56 6.62 -2.71 -5.38
CA GLU A 56 7.03 -4.11 -5.26
C GLU A 56 6.88 -4.88 -6.58
N GLU A 57 5.82 -4.63 -7.34
CA GLU A 57 5.63 -5.24 -8.67
C GLU A 57 6.75 -4.91 -9.66
N ARG A 58 7.54 -3.83 -9.45
CA ARG A 58 8.67 -3.49 -10.33
C ARG A 58 9.75 -4.57 -10.34
N ILE A 59 9.91 -5.34 -9.27
CA ILE A 59 10.96 -6.37 -9.16
C ILE A 59 10.75 -7.42 -10.25
N GLU A 60 9.59 -8.08 -10.22
CA GLU A 60 9.25 -9.11 -11.21
C GLU A 60 9.10 -8.52 -12.61
N ASN A 61 8.55 -7.32 -12.74
CA ASN A 61 8.49 -6.63 -14.03
C ASN A 61 9.88 -6.36 -14.62
N LEU A 62 10.89 -6.07 -13.79
CA LEU A 62 12.27 -5.87 -14.24
C LEU A 62 12.87 -7.19 -14.72
N VAL A 63 12.69 -8.28 -13.97
CA VAL A 63 13.16 -9.62 -14.32
C VAL A 63 12.50 -10.08 -15.62
N MET A 64 11.17 -9.94 -15.74
CA MET A 64 10.43 -10.26 -16.96
C MET A 64 10.91 -9.48 -18.19
N LYS A 65 11.42 -8.26 -18.03
CA LYS A 65 11.93 -7.46 -19.15
C LYS A 65 13.35 -7.82 -19.55
N GLN A 66 14.19 -8.22 -18.60
CA GLN A 66 15.60 -8.47 -18.84
C GLN A 66 15.89 -9.95 -19.12
N VAL A 67 15.33 -10.83 -18.28
CA VAL A 67 15.63 -12.27 -18.24
C VAL A 67 14.35 -13.03 -17.83
N PRO A 68 13.34 -13.15 -18.72
CA PRO A 68 12.01 -13.66 -18.39
C PRO A 68 12.00 -15.05 -17.75
N GLU A 69 12.91 -15.92 -18.15
CA GLU A 69 13.05 -17.29 -17.65
C GLU A 69 13.34 -17.36 -16.15
N LEU A 70 13.85 -16.28 -15.55
CA LEU A 70 14.17 -16.22 -14.12
C LEU A 70 13.02 -15.71 -13.25
N VAL A 71 11.91 -15.23 -13.81
CA VAL A 71 10.82 -14.63 -13.01
C VAL A 71 10.21 -15.61 -12.00
N HIS A 72 10.20 -16.90 -12.33
CA HIS A 72 9.71 -17.95 -11.43
C HIS A 72 10.59 -18.11 -10.18
N PHE A 73 11.85 -17.70 -10.24
CA PHE A 73 12.82 -17.79 -9.14
C PHE A 73 12.98 -16.45 -8.40
N ILE A 74 12.85 -15.33 -9.11
CA ILE A 74 13.02 -13.99 -8.55
C ILE A 74 11.65 -13.34 -8.39
N THR A 75 11.00 -13.66 -7.27
CA THR A 75 9.73 -13.07 -6.83
C THR A 75 9.94 -12.19 -5.60
N PHE A 76 9.01 -11.27 -5.32
CA PHE A 76 9.07 -10.47 -4.09
C PHE A 76 9.23 -11.34 -2.83
N GLU A 77 8.47 -12.43 -2.72
CA GLU A 77 8.50 -13.34 -1.58
C GLU A 77 9.81 -14.10 -1.46
N ASN A 78 10.37 -14.56 -2.57
CA ASN A 78 11.66 -15.24 -2.54
C ASN A 78 12.78 -14.29 -2.08
N CYS A 79 12.73 -13.03 -2.51
CA CYS A 79 13.65 -11.99 -2.03
C CYS A 79 13.45 -11.67 -0.53
N LEU A 80 12.20 -11.60 -0.08
CA LEU A 80 11.88 -11.33 1.33
C LEU A 80 12.31 -12.48 2.24
N ALA A 81 12.09 -13.73 1.81
CA ALA A 81 12.40 -14.94 2.57
C ALA A 81 13.90 -15.15 2.84
N ASP A 82 14.79 -14.47 2.10
CA ASP A 82 16.26 -14.61 2.18
C ASP A 82 16.71 -16.07 2.34
N ASN A 83 16.47 -16.89 1.31
CA ASN A 83 16.83 -18.32 1.31
C ASN A 83 16.26 -19.10 2.51
N GLY A 84 15.08 -18.69 3.01
CA GLY A 84 14.38 -19.34 4.12
C GLY A 84 14.78 -18.84 5.52
N LYS A 85 15.70 -17.88 5.64
CA LYS A 85 16.05 -17.27 6.94
C LYS A 85 14.91 -16.41 7.50
N PHE A 86 14.03 -15.91 6.64
CA PHE A 86 12.85 -15.15 7.02
C PHE A 86 11.59 -15.95 6.70
N ASN A 87 11.06 -16.63 7.71
CA ASN A 87 9.90 -17.49 7.58
C ASN A 87 8.60 -16.71 7.88
N PHE A 88 7.67 -16.68 6.93
CA PHE A 88 6.47 -15.84 7.02
C PHE A 88 5.51 -16.28 8.13
N GLU A 89 5.48 -17.57 8.46
CA GLU A 89 4.62 -18.10 9.53
C GLU A 89 5.02 -17.57 10.90
N ASP A 90 6.33 -17.42 11.14
CA ASP A 90 6.88 -16.89 12.41
C ASP A 90 6.40 -15.46 12.66
N TYR A 91 6.10 -14.71 11.59
CA TYR A 91 5.60 -13.33 11.64
C TYR A 91 4.09 -13.21 11.36
N LYS A 92 3.36 -14.33 11.25
CA LYS A 92 1.93 -14.35 10.87
C LYS A 92 1.67 -13.50 9.62
N LEU A 93 2.60 -13.56 8.65
CA LEU A 93 2.67 -12.69 7.50
C LEU A 93 1.98 -13.32 6.29
N THR A 94 1.00 -12.65 5.73
CA THR A 94 0.31 -13.07 4.50
C THR A 94 0.54 -12.07 3.37
N ILE A 95 1.12 -12.54 2.27
CA ILE A 95 1.36 -11.71 1.07
C ILE A 95 0.13 -11.71 0.15
N ILE A 96 -0.32 -10.51 -0.25
CA ILE A 96 -1.46 -10.28 -1.13
C ILE A 96 -0.97 -9.68 -2.45
N ARG A 97 -0.78 -10.54 -3.47
CA ARG A 97 -0.31 -10.17 -4.81
C ARG A 97 -1.43 -9.96 -5.84
N ASN A 98 -1.02 -9.79 -7.10
CA ASN A 98 -1.85 -9.87 -8.31
C ASN A 98 -3.01 -8.90 -8.31
N LYS A 99 -2.80 -7.70 -7.73
CA LYS A 99 -3.81 -6.65 -7.69
C LYS A 99 -5.12 -7.12 -7.04
N ARG A 100 -5.06 -8.16 -6.19
CA ARG A 100 -6.23 -8.67 -5.48
C ARG A 100 -6.78 -7.58 -4.57
N ILE A 101 -8.10 -7.44 -4.58
CA ILE A 101 -8.84 -6.55 -3.68
C ILE A 101 -8.92 -7.22 -2.32
N ALA A 102 -8.48 -6.52 -1.27
CA ALA A 102 -8.61 -6.99 0.10
C ALA A 102 -10.02 -6.65 0.62
N LYS A 103 -10.85 -7.66 0.85
CA LYS A 103 -12.19 -7.47 1.43
C LYS A 103 -12.10 -7.50 2.96
N PHE A 104 -12.26 -6.35 3.61
CA PHE A 104 -12.28 -6.27 5.08
C PHE A 104 -13.61 -6.81 5.65
N THR A 105 -14.70 -6.49 4.95
CA THR A 105 -16.06 -7.05 5.11
C THR A 105 -16.70 -7.17 3.73
N ASP A 106 -17.91 -7.72 3.66
CA ASP A 106 -18.79 -7.64 2.48
C ASP A 106 -19.11 -6.19 2.08
N LYS A 107 -18.93 -5.23 3.00
CA LYS A 107 -19.24 -3.81 2.81
C LYS A 107 -18.02 -2.90 2.64
N LEU A 108 -16.79 -3.39 2.66
CA LEU A 108 -15.58 -2.55 2.47
C LEU A 108 -14.51 -3.29 1.66
N SER A 109 -14.16 -2.69 0.52
CA SER A 109 -13.01 -3.07 -0.30
C SER A 109 -11.80 -2.21 0.03
N ILE A 110 -10.62 -2.80 0.13
CA ILE A 110 -9.36 -2.09 0.26
C ILE A 110 -8.47 -2.49 -0.90
N LEU A 111 -7.95 -1.49 -1.61
CA LEU A 111 -7.04 -1.63 -2.74
C LEU A 111 -5.81 -0.75 -2.49
N HIS A 112 -4.73 -0.96 -3.24
CA HIS A 112 -3.58 -0.06 -3.16
C HIS A 112 -3.90 1.26 -3.90
N GLY A 113 -4.35 1.15 -5.15
CA GLY A 113 -4.67 2.25 -6.07
C GLY A 113 -4.29 1.92 -7.51
N HIS A 114 -3.14 1.25 -7.69
CA HIS A 114 -2.55 0.90 -8.99
C HIS A 114 -3.28 -0.25 -9.72
N GLU A 115 -4.27 -0.87 -9.08
CA GLU A 115 -5.17 -1.83 -9.72
C GLU A 115 -5.95 -1.20 -10.87
N TYR A 116 -6.29 0.09 -10.75
CA TYR A 116 -6.89 0.85 -11.83
C TYR A 116 -5.80 1.31 -12.81
N ARG A 117 -5.84 0.79 -14.04
CA ARG A 117 -4.88 1.14 -15.11
C ARG A 117 -4.89 2.61 -15.52
N THR A 118 -6.00 3.31 -15.34
CA THR A 118 -6.08 4.75 -15.61
C THR A 118 -5.36 5.47 -14.47
N GLY A 119 -4.27 6.17 -14.78
CA GLY A 119 -3.47 6.88 -13.79
C GLY A 119 -4.34 7.68 -12.82
N MET A 120 -4.00 7.61 -11.55
CA MET A 120 -4.51 8.52 -10.53
C MET A 120 -3.88 9.89 -10.81
N PHE A 121 -4.40 10.60 -11.81
CA PHE A 121 -3.92 11.92 -12.25
C PHE A 121 -4.28 12.95 -11.19
N ASN A 122 -3.45 13.03 -10.15
CA ASN A 122 -3.47 14.00 -9.06
C ASN A 122 -4.85 14.68 -8.86
N PRO A 123 -5.94 13.90 -8.65
CA PRO A 123 -7.26 14.47 -8.70
C PRO A 123 -7.42 15.29 -7.43
N VAL A 124 -7.86 16.53 -7.59
CA VAL A 124 -8.19 17.43 -6.47
C VAL A 124 -9.06 16.72 -5.40
N GLY A 125 -9.85 15.70 -5.79
CA GLY A 125 -10.44 14.71 -4.88
C GLY A 125 -10.16 13.26 -5.28
N VAL A 126 -9.23 12.60 -4.56
CA VAL A 126 -8.85 11.19 -4.75
C VAL A 126 -9.96 10.25 -4.30
N ALA A 127 -10.60 10.53 -3.17
CA ALA A 127 -11.72 9.72 -2.70
C ALA A 127 -12.89 9.78 -3.70
N ARG A 128 -13.17 10.98 -4.25
CA ARG A 128 -14.18 11.13 -5.30
C ARG A 128 -13.81 10.38 -6.57
N TRP A 129 -12.55 10.41 -7.00
CA TRP A 129 -12.08 9.58 -8.10
C TRP A 129 -12.33 8.10 -7.82
N LEU A 130 -11.98 7.62 -6.63
CA LEU A 130 -12.18 6.23 -6.22
C LEU A 130 -13.67 5.86 -6.26
N PHE A 131 -14.56 6.73 -5.79
CA PHE A 131 -16.00 6.56 -5.89
C PHE A 131 -16.47 6.33 -7.33
N THR A 132 -15.96 7.12 -8.31
CA THR A 132 -16.35 6.95 -9.72
C THR A 132 -15.89 5.62 -10.32
N LYS A 133 -14.80 5.03 -9.79
CA LYS A 133 -14.19 3.79 -10.27
C LYS A 133 -14.74 2.55 -9.58
N ALA A 134 -14.76 2.55 -8.25
CA ALA A 134 -15.15 1.40 -7.43
C ALA A 134 -16.67 1.21 -7.39
N ARG A 135 -17.44 2.30 -7.34
CA ARG A 135 -18.91 2.28 -7.20
C ARG A 135 -19.42 1.47 -5.99
N GLU A 136 -18.55 1.25 -5.02
CA GLU A 136 -18.84 0.63 -3.73
C GLU A 136 -17.98 1.29 -2.65
N ASN A 137 -18.24 0.94 -1.40
CA ASN A 137 -17.42 1.40 -0.28
C ASN A 137 -15.99 0.91 -0.45
N ALA A 138 -15.04 1.84 -0.52
CA ALA A 138 -13.66 1.49 -0.84
C ALA A 138 -12.64 2.41 -0.18
N ALA A 139 -11.47 1.87 0.14
CA ALA A 139 -10.31 2.66 0.57
C ALA A 139 -9.10 2.35 -0.31
N CYS A 140 -8.28 3.36 -0.59
CA CYS A 140 -7.01 3.19 -1.28
C CYS A 140 -5.89 4.03 -0.66
N GLY A 141 -4.64 3.61 -0.89
CA GLY A 141 -3.45 4.42 -0.67
C GLY A 141 -3.02 5.08 -1.98
N HIS A 142 -1.74 4.89 -2.35
CA HIS A 142 -1.10 5.24 -3.63
C HIS A 142 -1.01 6.75 -3.97
N ALA A 143 -2.04 7.56 -3.67
CA ALA A 143 -2.00 9.01 -3.90
C ALA A 143 -1.24 9.78 -2.83
N HIS A 144 -0.89 9.13 -1.71
CA HIS A 144 -0.21 9.73 -0.56
C HIS A 144 -0.97 10.91 0.07
N LYS A 145 -2.29 10.97 -0.12
CA LYS A 145 -3.14 12.09 0.29
C LYS A 145 -4.34 11.58 1.06
N LYS A 146 -4.62 12.19 2.21
CA LYS A 146 -5.79 11.86 3.02
C LYS A 146 -7.01 12.58 2.46
N ASP A 147 -7.99 11.81 2.02
CA ASP A 147 -9.24 12.33 1.45
C ASP A 147 -10.41 11.40 1.81
N SER A 148 -11.63 11.93 1.88
CA SER A 148 -12.84 11.15 2.16
C SER A 148 -14.04 11.74 1.46
N PHE A 149 -14.83 10.88 0.82
CA PHE A 149 -15.97 11.27 0.03
C PHE A 149 -17.13 10.31 0.27
N ALA A 150 -18.33 10.87 0.47
CA ALA A 150 -19.56 10.11 0.62
C ALA A 150 -20.63 10.63 -0.33
N ALA A 151 -21.39 9.71 -0.92
CA ALA A 151 -22.55 10.05 -1.73
C ALA A 151 -23.67 9.03 -1.53
N ARG A 152 -24.91 9.47 -1.74
CA ARG A 152 -26.10 8.63 -1.69
C ARG A 152 -26.48 8.18 -3.09
N SER A 153 -26.75 6.89 -3.27
CA SER A 153 -27.28 6.33 -4.51
C SER A 153 -28.80 6.53 -4.61
N LEU A 154 -29.37 6.27 -5.80
CA LEU A 154 -30.83 6.30 -6.02
C LEU A 154 -31.62 5.38 -5.09
N ASN A 155 -31.00 4.30 -4.60
CA ASN A 155 -31.62 3.36 -3.65
C ASN A 155 -31.34 3.73 -2.18
N ASN A 156 -31.03 4.98 -1.89
CA ASN A 156 -30.67 5.48 -0.55
C ASN A 156 -29.44 4.81 0.10
N LYS A 157 -28.66 4.02 -0.65
CA LYS A 157 -27.41 3.44 -0.14
C LYS A 157 -26.35 4.54 -0.08
N ILE A 158 -25.74 4.73 1.09
CA ILE A 158 -24.56 5.58 1.24
C ILE A 158 -23.34 4.78 0.76
N ILE A 159 -22.55 5.38 -0.10
CA ILE A 159 -21.25 4.88 -0.53
C ILE A 159 -20.18 5.83 -0.02
N GLU A 160 -19.22 5.29 0.71
CA GLU A 160 -18.11 6.03 1.31
C GLU A 160 -16.80 5.55 0.73
N THR A 161 -15.94 6.48 0.36
CA THR A 161 -14.64 6.19 -0.20
C THR A 161 -13.57 7.02 0.48
N HIS A 162 -12.39 6.42 0.65
CA HIS A 162 -11.30 7.03 1.40
C HIS A 162 -9.98 6.87 0.65
N SER A 163 -9.24 7.97 0.54
CA SER A 163 -7.81 7.90 0.26
C SER A 163 -7.06 8.09 1.57
N ILE A 164 -6.11 7.21 1.82
CA ILE A 164 -5.28 7.20 3.02
C ILE A 164 -3.97 7.92 2.68
N GLY A 165 -3.47 8.71 3.63
CA GLY A 165 -2.13 9.30 3.56
C GLY A 165 -1.02 8.25 3.47
N CYS A 166 0.23 8.70 3.43
CA CYS A 166 1.39 7.82 3.40
C CYS A 166 2.17 7.87 4.73
N LEU A 167 3.16 6.99 4.88
CA LEU A 167 4.14 7.04 5.98
C LEU A 167 5.57 7.20 5.43
N CYS A 168 5.69 7.76 4.22
CA CYS A 168 6.96 7.98 3.53
C CYS A 168 7.40 9.45 3.61
N GLN A 169 8.54 9.76 3.00
CA GLN A 169 9.03 11.13 2.89
C GLN A 169 8.04 12.00 2.09
N LEU A 170 7.54 13.07 2.71
CA LEU A 170 6.53 13.95 2.10
C LEU A 170 7.09 14.86 1.01
N HIS A 171 8.39 15.18 1.04
CA HIS A 171 9.05 16.03 0.04
C HIS A 171 10.22 15.28 -0.62
N PRO A 172 9.96 14.28 -1.48
CA PRO A 172 11.02 13.60 -2.20
C PRO A 172 11.61 14.51 -3.29
N GLU A 173 12.89 14.31 -3.63
CA GLU A 173 13.61 15.11 -4.64
C GLU A 173 12.92 15.15 -6.01
N TYR A 174 12.24 14.08 -6.42
CA TYR A 174 11.55 14.01 -7.71
C TYR A 174 10.18 14.71 -7.72
N MET A 175 9.64 15.04 -6.55
CA MET A 175 8.35 15.72 -6.40
C MET A 175 8.37 16.62 -5.16
N PRO A 176 9.20 17.67 -5.13
CA PRO A 176 9.36 18.51 -3.94
C PRO A 176 8.10 19.33 -3.62
N LEU A 177 7.36 19.71 -4.67
CA LEU A 177 6.07 20.40 -4.57
C LEU A 177 4.94 19.38 -4.78
N ASN A 178 4.27 19.02 -3.71
CA ASN A 178 3.09 18.16 -3.67
C ASN A 178 2.21 18.51 -2.47
N ASP A 179 1.08 17.82 -2.33
CA ASP A 179 0.14 17.94 -1.22
C ASP A 179 0.01 16.62 -0.44
N TRP A 180 1.09 15.84 -0.36
CA TRP A 180 1.13 14.58 0.37
C TRP A 180 1.00 14.81 1.87
N GLN A 181 0.38 13.83 2.51
CA GLN A 181 -0.01 13.90 3.90
C GLN A 181 0.38 12.61 4.61
N ALA A 182 1.05 12.77 5.75
CA ALA A 182 1.33 11.63 6.61
C ALA A 182 0.01 11.14 7.23
N GLY A 183 -0.26 9.83 7.20
CA GLY A 183 -1.52 9.32 7.71
C GLY A 183 -1.68 7.82 7.58
N PHE A 184 -2.70 7.30 8.24
CA PHE A 184 -3.06 5.89 8.24
C PHE A 184 -4.54 5.73 8.58
N ALA A 185 -5.07 4.51 8.55
CA ALA A 185 -6.47 4.27 8.88
C ALA A 185 -6.65 3.21 9.98
N TYR A 186 -7.63 3.43 10.85
CA TYR A 186 -8.17 2.41 11.74
C TYR A 186 -9.53 1.94 11.23
N VAL A 187 -9.70 0.63 11.10
CA VAL A 187 -10.96 0.03 10.66
C VAL A 187 -11.42 -1.00 11.68
N LYS A 188 -12.64 -0.85 12.18
CA LYS A 188 -13.25 -1.75 13.17
C LYS A 188 -14.48 -2.41 12.58
N ARG A 189 -14.55 -3.75 12.65
CA ARG A 189 -15.77 -4.49 12.30
C ARG A 189 -16.87 -4.20 13.33
N THR A 190 -18.10 -4.09 12.86
CA THR A 190 -19.30 -3.95 13.68
C THR A 190 -20.32 -5.02 13.27
N GLU A 191 -21.39 -5.19 14.04
CA GLU A 191 -22.49 -6.11 13.70
C GLU A 191 -23.09 -5.83 12.31
N HIS A 192 -23.15 -4.57 11.92
CA HIS A 192 -23.78 -4.14 10.67
C HIS A 192 -22.79 -3.74 9.56
N GLY A 193 -21.48 -3.98 9.74
CA GLY A 193 -20.48 -3.60 8.73
C GLY A 193 -19.15 -3.18 9.36
N TYR A 194 -18.77 -1.92 9.19
CA TYR A 194 -17.49 -1.38 9.66
C TYR A 194 -17.60 0.07 10.12
N LYS A 195 -16.63 0.51 10.93
CA LYS A 195 -16.30 1.91 11.19
C LYS A 195 -14.91 2.18 10.62
N PHE A 196 -14.75 3.30 9.93
CA PHE A 196 -13.49 3.72 9.32
C PHE A 196 -13.07 5.07 9.89
N ALA A 197 -11.87 5.13 10.45
CA ALA A 197 -11.23 6.35 10.92
C ALA A 197 -10.00 6.61 10.05
N ASN A 198 -10.02 7.69 9.28
CA ASN A 198 -8.92 8.10 8.39
C ASN A 198 -8.09 9.17 9.10
N MET A 199 -7.01 8.73 9.73
CA MET A 199 -6.19 9.53 10.63
C MET A 199 -5.14 10.32 9.85
N LEU A 200 -4.90 11.54 10.28
CA LEU A 200 -3.81 12.37 9.77
C LEU A 200 -2.70 12.40 10.83
N ILE A 201 -1.46 12.50 10.39
CA ILE A 201 -0.32 12.78 11.26
C ILE A 201 0.21 14.17 10.90
N ILE A 202 0.24 15.06 11.88
CA ILE A 202 0.78 16.43 11.75
C ILE A 202 1.84 16.59 12.83
N ASP A 203 3.08 16.93 12.43
CA ASP A 203 4.19 17.18 13.36
C ASP A 203 4.42 16.06 14.40
N GLY A 204 4.12 14.81 14.01
CA GLY A 204 4.26 13.63 14.86
C GLY A 204 3.03 13.30 15.72
N GLU A 205 1.99 14.14 15.70
CA GLU A 205 0.74 13.94 16.43
C GLU A 205 -0.34 13.34 15.54
N VAL A 206 -1.10 12.38 16.09
CA VAL A 206 -2.22 11.73 15.40
C VAL A 206 -3.50 12.52 15.64
N MET A 207 -4.13 12.98 14.54
CA MET A 207 -5.35 13.82 14.52
C MET A 207 -6.60 13.02 14.15
#